data_AF-A0A2K3KVG9-F1
#
_entry.id   AF-A0A2K3KVG9-F1
#
_cell.length_a   1.000
_cell.length_b   1.000
_cell.length_c   1.000
_cell.angle_alpha   90.00
_cell.angle_beta   90.00
_cell.angle_gamma   90.00
#
_symmetry.space_group_name_H-M   'P 1'
#
loop_
_entity.id
_entity.type
_entity.pdbx_description
1 polymer ?
#
loop_
_entity_poly.entity_id
_entity_poly.type
_entity_poly.pdbx_seq_one_letter_code
_entity_poly.pdbx_strand_id
1 'polypeptide(L)'
;MGEVDPAFVQEQEHRPKLSIIEAKGIPEIDLSPIFNHEVPDQSAVEALVKEIGSACKEWGFFQVTNHGVPLSLRQRLEEASRLFFAQSLEDKKKVARDEINPTGYYDTEHTKNVRDWKEVFDFL
;
A
#
# COMPACT_ATOMS: atom_id res chain seq x y z
N MET A 1 -17.89 -13.64 22.82
CA MET A 1 -16.75 -13.22 21.99
C MET A 1 -16.25 -14.51 21.33
N GLY A 2 -16.31 -14.62 20.00
CA GLY A 2 -15.84 -15.84 19.32
C GLY A 2 -14.33 -16.00 19.49
N GLU A 3 -13.86 -17.24 19.58
CA GLU A 3 -12.42 -17.53 19.59
C GLU A 3 -11.81 -17.17 18.22
N VAL A 4 -10.61 -16.58 18.24
CA VAL A 4 -9.84 -16.29 17.02
C VAL A 4 -9.13 -17.58 16.60
N ASP A 5 -9.22 -17.92 15.31
CA ASP A 5 -8.54 -19.09 14.75
C ASP A 5 -7.01 -18.99 15.03
N PRO A 6 -6.41 -20.00 15.70
CA PRO A 6 -4.99 -20.04 16.02
C PRO A 6 -4.07 -19.84 14.80
N ALA A 7 -4.53 -20.14 13.58
CA ALA A 7 -3.77 -19.94 12.35
C ALA A 7 -3.34 -18.47 12.11
N PHE A 8 -4.01 -17.50 12.74
CA PHE A 8 -3.71 -16.07 12.63
C PHE A 8 -2.92 -15.52 13.83
N VAL A 9 -2.66 -16.34 14.84
CA VAL A 9 -2.03 -15.88 16.08
C VAL A 9 -0.52 -15.96 15.96
N GLN A 10 0.13 -14.78 15.86
CA GLN A 10 1.58 -14.67 15.89
C GLN A 10 2.17 -15.11 17.24
N GLU A 11 3.40 -15.65 17.21
CA GLU A 11 4.19 -15.89 18.42
C GLU A 11 4.45 -14.59 19.19
N GLN A 12 4.58 -14.68 20.52
CA GLN A 12 4.64 -13.50 21.38
C GLN A 12 5.75 -12.51 20.97
N GLU A 13 6.90 -13.02 20.54
CA GLU A 13 8.05 -12.24 20.06
C GLU A 13 7.81 -11.50 18.73
N HIS A 14 6.83 -11.95 17.94
CA HIS A 14 6.49 -11.39 16.64
C HIS A 14 5.29 -10.43 16.68
N ARG A 15 4.57 -10.38 17.80
CA ARG A 15 3.40 -9.50 17.95
C ARG A 15 3.81 -8.03 17.95
N PRO A 16 2.98 -7.13 17.39
CA PRO A 16 3.25 -5.70 17.44
C PRO A 16 3.40 -5.23 18.90
N LYS A 17 4.43 -4.43 19.18
CA LYS A 17 4.51 -3.68 20.43
C LYS A 17 3.49 -2.54 20.34
N LEU A 18 2.43 -2.60 21.13
CA LEU A 18 1.33 -1.62 21.11
C LEU A 18 1.72 -0.22 21.60
N SER A 19 3.00 0.05 21.85
CA SER A 19 3.50 1.42 21.99
C SER A 19 3.26 2.14 20.67
N ILE A 20 2.24 3.00 20.63
CA ILE A 20 1.99 3.88 19.49
C ILE A 20 3.20 4.79 19.37
N ILE A 21 4.05 4.54 18.37
CA ILE A 21 5.06 5.49 17.95
C ILE A 21 4.33 6.41 16.96
N GLU A 22 3.98 7.63 17.38
CA GLU A 22 3.63 8.66 16.42
C GLU A 22 4.84 8.90 15.53
N ALA A 23 4.75 8.50 14.25
CA ALA A 23 5.79 8.75 13.28
C ALA A 23 5.82 10.23 12.91
N LYS A 24 6.44 11.04 13.77
CA LYS A 24 6.63 12.49 13.54
C LYS A 24 7.76 12.69 12.54
N GLY A 25 7.52 13.54 11.54
CA GLY A 25 8.54 13.96 10.59
C GLY A 25 8.72 13.05 9.38
N ILE A 26 7.77 12.14 9.08
CA ILE A 26 7.77 11.44 7.79
C ILE A 26 7.83 12.51 6.68
N PRO A 27 8.80 12.44 5.74
CA PRO A 27 8.90 13.41 4.67
C PRO A 27 7.64 13.44 3.82
N GLU A 28 7.22 14.65 3.46
CA GLU A 28 6.14 14.88 2.49
C GLU A 28 6.74 15.60 1.30
N ILE A 29 6.70 14.95 0.13
CA ILE A 29 7.34 15.39 -1.10
C ILE A 29 6.30 16.00 -2.04
N ASP A 30 6.46 17.27 -2.39
CA ASP A 30 5.62 17.96 -3.37
C ASP A 30 6.14 17.73 -4.80
N LEU A 31 5.34 17.07 -5.65
CA LEU A 31 5.67 16.81 -7.05
C LEU A 31 5.17 17.90 -8.02
N SER A 32 4.67 19.03 -7.52
CA SER A 32 4.24 20.16 -8.35
C SER A 32 5.30 20.66 -9.36
N PRO A 33 6.63 20.65 -9.08
CA PRO A 33 7.64 21.11 -10.03
C PRO A 33 7.67 20.35 -11.37
N ILE A 34 7.17 19.11 -11.39
CA ILE A 34 7.14 18.25 -12.59
C ILE A 34 5.76 18.10 -13.22
N PHE A 35 4.67 18.32 -12.46
CA PHE A 35 3.30 18.10 -12.96
C PHE A 35 2.52 19.39 -13.23
N ASN A 36 2.89 20.52 -12.64
CA ASN A 36 2.11 21.76 -12.71
C ASN A 36 2.72 22.84 -13.63
N HIS A 37 3.78 22.52 -14.38
CA HIS A 37 4.48 23.46 -15.25
C HIS A 37 4.58 22.95 -16.69
N GLU A 38 4.25 23.80 -17.68
CA GLU A 38 4.43 23.47 -19.11
C GLU A 38 5.91 23.30 -19.49
N VAL A 39 6.80 24.05 -18.83
CA VAL A 39 8.26 23.91 -18.92
C VAL A 39 8.80 23.85 -17.49
N PRO A 40 9.34 22.70 -17.04
CA PRO A 40 9.89 22.57 -15.69
C PRO A 40 11.09 23.48 -15.46
N ASP A 41 11.15 24.14 -14.30
CA ASP A 41 12.38 24.80 -13.83
C ASP A 41 13.40 23.74 -13.41
N GLN A 42 14.49 23.65 -14.17
CA GLN A 42 15.55 22.68 -13.96
C GLN A 42 16.14 22.75 -12.54
N SER A 43 16.26 23.94 -11.95
CA SER A 43 16.78 24.09 -10.58
C SER A 43 15.81 23.52 -9.55
N ALA A 44 14.50 23.71 -9.75
CA ALA A 44 13.46 23.17 -8.87
C ALA A 44 13.40 21.63 -8.97
N VAL A 45 13.52 21.09 -10.19
CA VAL A 45 13.59 19.63 -10.41
C VAL A 45 14.83 19.02 -9.74
N GLU A 46 15.99 19.67 -9.84
CA GLU A 46 17.21 19.19 -9.18
C GLU A 46 17.11 19.22 -7.64
N ALA A 47 16.43 20.21 -7.08
CA ALA A 47 16.15 20.26 -5.65
C ALA A 47 15.22 19.12 -5.22
N LEU A 48 14.14 18.88 -5.97
CA LEU A 48 13.20 17.78 -5.73
C LEU A 48 13.88 16.40 -5.79
N VAL A 49 14.75 16.18 -6.78
CA VAL A 49 15.52 14.93 -6.89
C VAL A 49 16.40 14.69 -5.65
N LYS A 50 17.05 15.75 -5.15
CA LYS A 50 17.86 15.66 -3.91
C LYS A 50 17.00 15.34 -2.70
N GLU A 51 15.82 15.96 -2.59
CA GLU A 51 14.88 15.73 -1.50
C GLU A 51 14.36 14.29 -1.47
N ILE A 52 13.94 13.76 -2.63
CA ILE A 52 13.55 12.35 -2.78
C ILE A 52 14.71 11.43 -2.40
N GLY A 53 15.93 11.74 -2.86
CA GLY A 53 17.13 10.97 -2.52
C GLY A 53 17.41 10.92 -1.02
N SER A 54 17.28 12.04 -0.33
CA SER A 54 17.42 12.12 1.13
C SER A 54 16.32 11.34 1.84
N ALA A 55 15.06 11.48 1.44
CA ALA A 55 13.94 10.73 2.03
C ALA A 55 14.12 9.20 1.86
N CYS A 56 14.53 8.75 0.68
CA CYS A 56 14.88 7.35 0.44
C CYS A 56 16.01 6.86 1.35
N LYS A 57 17.07 7.65 1.54
CA LYS A 57 18.26 7.27 2.30
C LYS A 57 18.05 7.28 3.81
N GLU A 58 17.35 8.29 4.31
CA GLU A 58 17.22 8.56 5.75
C GLU A 58 15.99 7.87 6.35
N TRP A 59 14.90 7.80 5.58
CA TRP A 59 13.62 7.24 6.03
C TRP A 59 13.27 5.92 5.37
N GLY A 60 13.56 5.76 4.07
CA GLY A 60 13.07 4.64 3.27
C GLY A 60 11.55 4.70 3.01
N PHE A 61 10.90 5.79 3.41
CA PHE A 61 9.46 6.03 3.26
C PHE A 61 9.18 7.54 3.23
N PHE A 62 8.21 7.96 2.41
CA PHE A 62 7.73 9.34 2.34
C PHE A 62 6.32 9.37 1.75
N GLN A 63 5.61 10.47 1.99
CA GLN A 63 4.33 10.77 1.35
C GLN A 63 4.57 11.64 0.12
N VAL A 64 3.68 11.55 -0.87
CA VAL A 64 3.73 12.42 -2.07
C VAL A 64 2.45 13.24 -2.18
N THR A 65 2.59 14.52 -2.51
CA THR A 65 1.48 15.43 -2.81
C THR A 65 1.66 16.05 -4.20
N ASN A 66 0.57 16.60 -4.76
CA ASN A 66 0.53 17.17 -6.12
C ASN A 66 1.15 16.28 -7.21
N HIS A 67 0.98 14.97 -7.08
CA HIS A 67 1.54 13.93 -7.95
C HIS A 67 0.82 13.80 -9.32
N GLY A 68 0.00 14.77 -9.72
CA GLY A 68 -0.71 14.80 -11.00
C GLY A 68 -1.84 13.78 -11.20
N VAL A 69 -1.97 12.76 -10.35
CA VAL A 69 -3.04 11.74 -10.46
C VAL A 69 -4.39 12.36 -10.08
N PRO A 70 -5.41 12.33 -10.96
CA PRO A 70 -6.71 12.92 -10.68
C PRO A 70 -7.40 12.29 -9.47
N LEU A 71 -7.98 13.14 -8.62
CA LEU A 71 -8.73 12.71 -7.43
C LEU A 71 -9.87 11.73 -7.78
N SER A 72 -10.58 12.00 -8.88
CA SER A 72 -11.68 11.15 -9.36
C SER A 72 -11.22 9.75 -9.77
N LEU A 73 -9.98 9.60 -10.27
CA LEU A 73 -9.41 8.30 -10.58
C LEU A 73 -9.15 7.50 -9.31
N ARG A 74 -8.53 8.12 -8.30
CA ARG A 74 -8.29 7.50 -6.99
C ARG A 74 -9.59 7.05 -6.33
N GLN A 75 -10.62 7.90 -6.35
CA GLN A 75 -11.93 7.58 -5.77
C GLN A 75 -12.59 6.38 -6.44
N ARG A 76 -12.55 6.31 -7.78
CA ARG A 76 -13.08 5.14 -8.52
C ARG A 76 -12.31 3.86 -8.23
N LEU A 77 -10.98 3.94 -8.07
CA LEU A 77 -10.16 2.80 -7.70
C LEU A 77 -10.54 2.27 -6.31
N GLU A 78 -10.69 3.15 -5.32
CA GLU A 78 -11.14 2.78 -3.97
C GLU A 78 -12.54 2.18 -3.99
N GLU A 79 -13.46 2.74 -4.77
CA GLU A 79 -14.82 2.22 -4.92
C GLU A 79 -14.80 0.82 -5.54
N ALA A 80 -14.06 0.61 -6.63
CA ALA A 80 -13.92 -0.69 -7.27
C ALA A 80 -13.34 -1.74 -6.32
N SER A 81 -12.31 -1.37 -5.54
CA SER A 81 -11.73 -2.25 -4.51
C SER A 81 -12.77 -2.64 -3.45
N ARG A 82 -13.51 -1.66 -2.89
CA ARG A 82 -14.57 -1.91 -1.91
C ARG A 82 -15.66 -2.83 -2.47
N LEU A 83 -16.12 -2.56 -3.70
CA LEU A 83 -17.14 -3.37 -4.36
C LEU A 83 -16.66 -4.80 -4.58
N PHE A 84 -15.40 -4.99 -5.00
CA PHE A 84 -14.84 -6.32 -5.20
C PHE A 84 -14.81 -7.13 -3.90
N PHE A 85 -14.25 -6.57 -2.82
CA PHE A 85 -14.07 -7.29 -1.56
C PHE A 85 -15.37 -7.51 -0.78
N ALA A 86 -16.41 -6.72 -1.06
CA ALA A 86 -17.76 -6.91 -0.53
C ALA A 86 -18.51 -8.11 -1.16
N GLN A 87 -18.00 -8.70 -2.25
CA GLN A 87 -18.60 -9.89 -2.87
C GLN A 87 -18.44 -11.14 -1.99
N SER A 88 -19.20 -12.18 -2.33
CA SER A 88 -19.09 -13.48 -1.67
C SER A 88 -17.70 -14.09 -1.89
N LEU A 89 -17.27 -14.96 -0.98
CA LEU A 89 -16.02 -15.71 -1.14
C LEU A 89 -16.02 -16.56 -2.41
N GLU A 90 -17.17 -17.13 -2.78
CA GLU A 90 -17.33 -17.93 -4.00
C GLU A 90 -17.06 -17.08 -5.25
N ASP A 91 -17.59 -15.85 -5.29
CA ASP A 91 -17.36 -14.93 -6.41
C ASP A 91 -15.91 -14.47 -6.47
N LYS A 92 -15.30 -14.10 -5.33
CA LYS A 92 -13.89 -13.70 -5.27
C LYS A 92 -12.96 -14.83 -5.72
N LYS A 93 -13.27 -16.09 -5.39
CA LYS A 93 -12.48 -17.27 -5.78
C LYS A 93 -12.54 -17.61 -7.28
N LYS A 94 -13.47 -17.06 -8.05
CA LYS A 94 -13.52 -17.25 -9.52
C LYS A 94 -12.29 -16.67 -10.23
N VAL A 95 -11.61 -15.73 -9.58
CA VAL A 95 -10.40 -15.06 -10.06
C VAL A 95 -9.23 -15.29 -9.10
N ALA A 96 -9.22 -16.42 -8.39
CA ALA A 96 -8.13 -16.76 -7.49
C ALA A 96 -6.81 -16.97 -8.26
N ARG A 97 -5.70 -16.56 -7.65
CA ARG A 97 -4.38 -16.93 -8.14
C ARG A 97 -4.16 -18.44 -8.00
N ASP A 98 -3.36 -19.01 -8.90
CA ASP A 98 -2.96 -20.42 -8.89
C ASP A 98 -1.46 -20.59 -9.21
N GLU A 99 -0.98 -21.83 -9.32
CA GLU A 99 0.43 -22.12 -9.59
C GLU A 99 0.93 -21.59 -10.94
N ILE A 100 0.02 -21.33 -11.88
CA ILE A 100 0.30 -20.86 -13.24
C ILE A 100 0.08 -19.35 -13.32
N ASN A 101 -1.03 -18.85 -12.76
CA ASN A 101 -1.39 -17.45 -12.73
C ASN A 101 -1.19 -16.86 -11.31
N PRO A 102 -0.09 -16.12 -11.07
CA PRO A 102 0.19 -15.55 -9.76
C PRO A 102 -0.67 -14.31 -9.43
N THR A 103 -1.49 -13.84 -10.36
CA THR A 103 -2.38 -12.68 -10.17
C THR A 103 -3.79 -13.11 -9.80
N GLY A 104 -4.52 -12.24 -9.10
CA GLY A 104 -5.89 -12.46 -8.69
C GLY A 104 -6.09 -12.50 -7.18
N TYR A 105 -7.23 -13.03 -6.76
CA TYR A 105 -7.63 -13.10 -5.36
C TYR A 105 -6.82 -14.12 -4.56
N TYR A 106 -6.50 -13.78 -3.31
CA TYR A 106 -5.91 -14.71 -2.35
C TYR A 106 -6.16 -14.28 -0.90
N ASP A 107 -6.32 -15.24 0.00
CA ASP A 107 -6.67 -15.02 1.41
C ASP A 107 -5.84 -15.86 2.38
N THR A 108 -4.76 -16.48 1.89
CA THR A 108 -3.92 -17.38 2.69
C THR A 108 -2.44 -16.98 2.68
N GLU A 109 -2.15 -15.68 2.61
CA GLU A 109 -0.76 -15.18 2.70
C GLU A 109 -0.19 -15.44 4.09
N HIS A 110 1.13 -15.67 4.15
CA HIS A 110 1.82 -15.93 5.41
C HIS A 110 2.94 -14.93 5.62
N THR A 111 2.99 -14.34 6.81
CA THR A 111 4.13 -13.58 7.31
C THR A 111 4.71 -14.33 8.50
N LYS A 112 6.00 -14.70 8.42
CA LYS A 112 6.69 -15.51 9.44
C LYS A 112 5.98 -16.85 9.73
N ASN A 113 5.52 -17.53 8.67
CA ASN A 113 4.79 -18.81 8.73
C ASN A 113 3.44 -18.77 9.48
N VAL A 114 2.89 -17.59 9.73
CA VAL A 114 1.55 -17.40 10.32
C VAL A 114 0.66 -16.73 9.29
N ARG A 115 -0.61 -17.15 9.19
CA ARG A 115 -1.54 -16.60 8.21
C ARG A 115 -1.81 -15.13 8.53
N ASP A 116 -1.69 -14.27 7.53
CA ASP A 116 -2.02 -12.86 7.66
C ASP A 116 -3.53 -12.69 7.85
N TRP A 117 -3.94 -11.79 8.75
CA TRP A 117 -5.33 -11.37 8.88
C TRP A 117 -5.70 -10.39 7.77
N LYS A 118 -5.70 -10.87 6.53
CA LYS A 118 -6.01 -10.06 5.34
C LYS A 118 -6.49 -10.94 4.19
N GLU A 119 -7.12 -10.29 3.23
CA GLU A 119 -7.27 -10.80 1.88
C GLU A 119 -6.63 -9.81 0.89
N VAL A 120 -6.26 -10.31 -0.29
CA VAL A 120 -5.53 -9.54 -1.30
C VAL A 120 -6.10 -9.84 -2.69
N PHE A 121 -5.90 -8.88 -3.60
CA PHE A 121 -6.10 -9.05 -5.03
C PHE A 121 -4.90 -8.45 -5.76
N ASP A 122 -4.12 -9.28 -6.43
CA ASP A 122 -2.92 -8.87 -7.15
C ASP A 122 -3.24 -8.70 -8.65
N PHE A 123 -2.76 -7.62 -9.27
CA PHE A 123 -2.85 -7.40 -10.72
C PHE A 123 -1.51 -6.88 -11.25
N LEU A 124 -1.17 -7.24 -12.50
CA LEU A 124 0.01 -6.75 -13.22
C LEU A 124 -0.33 -5.53 -14.08
#